data_AF-A0A345YIY9-F1
#
_entry.id   AF-A0A345YIY9-F1
#
_cell.length_a   1.000
_cell.length_b   1.000
_cell.length_c   1.000
_cell.angle_alpha   90.00
_cell.angle_beta   90.00
_cell.angle_gamma   90.00
#
_symmetry.space_group_name_H-M   'P 1'
#
loop_
_entity.id
_entity.type
_entity.pdbx_description
1 polymer ?
#
loop_
_entity_poly.entity_id
_entity_poly.type
_entity_poly.pdbx_seq_one_letter_code
_entity_poly.pdbx_strand_id
1 'polypeptide(L)'
;MASLPITLPREVTSVTSCKTKAERFQLLRDIQEALAPYDVKFDRTDVSPRDSTTVISRIDLSAMIDFDAHDQKPSMISWHRASRPLQAVPNCFADHAINPFHRRKATSLPRTYPELVDMLVAGFAAAADGSAFKGA
;
A
#
# COMPACT_ATOMS: atom_id res chain seq x y z
N MET A 1 4.68 -23.36 40.74
CA MET A 1 5.14 -22.12 40.09
C MET A 1 4.92 -22.27 38.60
N ALA A 2 3.96 -21.55 38.02
CA ALA A 2 3.65 -21.66 36.60
C ALA A 2 4.55 -20.69 35.80
N SER A 3 5.36 -21.22 34.90
CA SER A 3 6.15 -20.43 33.97
C SER A 3 5.23 -19.72 32.97
N LEU A 4 5.32 -18.40 32.89
CA LEU A 4 4.65 -17.62 31.85
C LEU A 4 5.31 -17.92 30.49
N PRO A 5 4.53 -18.07 29.40
CA PRO A 5 5.11 -18.19 28.08
C PRO A 5 5.77 -16.87 27.69
N ILE A 6 7.07 -16.93 27.41
CA ILE A 6 7.81 -15.85 26.77
C ILE A 6 7.29 -15.76 25.34
N THR A 7 6.44 -14.78 25.07
CA THR A 7 6.11 -14.37 23.70
C THR A 7 7.37 -13.75 23.12
N LEU A 8 8.13 -14.55 22.36
CA LEU A 8 9.22 -14.02 21.54
C LEU A 8 8.61 -13.01 20.56
N PRO A 9 9.21 -11.82 20.38
CA PRO A 9 8.78 -10.91 19.34
C PRO A 9 8.85 -11.66 18.01
N ARG A 10 7.72 -11.75 17.30
CA ARG A 10 7.70 -12.22 15.91
C ARG A 10 8.75 -11.39 15.18
N GLU A 11 9.76 -12.05 14.62
CA GLU A 11 10.70 -11.42 13.70
C GLU A 11 9.85 -10.68 12.65
N VAL A 12 10.04 -9.36 12.59
CA VAL A 12 9.38 -8.54 11.58
C VAL A 12 10.12 -8.84 10.29
N THR A 13 9.75 -9.92 9.61
CA THR A 13 10.16 -10.18 8.24
C THR A 13 9.61 -9.05 7.39
N SER A 14 10.43 -8.03 7.14
CA SER A 14 10.18 -7.03 6.11
C SER A 14 10.35 -7.72 4.76
N VAL A 15 9.34 -8.49 4.34
CA VAL A 15 9.38 -9.26 3.09
C VAL A 15 8.11 -8.96 2.32
N THR A 16 8.11 -7.80 1.70
CA THR A 16 7.23 -7.45 0.59
C THR A 16 8.00 -7.42 -0.73
N SER A 17 9.20 -8.01 -0.80
CA SER A 17 9.97 -8.14 -2.04
C SER A 17 9.65 -9.45 -2.77
N CYS A 18 9.22 -9.34 -4.02
CA CYS A 18 8.98 -10.52 -4.86
C CYS A 18 10.32 -11.08 -5.35
N LYS A 19 10.61 -12.36 -5.08
CA LYS A 19 11.86 -13.01 -5.51
C LYS A 19 11.78 -13.51 -6.94
N THR A 20 10.57 -13.81 -7.40
CA THR A 20 10.32 -14.40 -8.71
C THR A 20 9.32 -13.60 -9.53
N LYS A 21 9.40 -13.75 -10.86
CA LYS A 21 8.41 -13.18 -11.79
C LYS A 21 6.99 -13.72 -11.51
N ALA A 22 6.88 -14.98 -11.11
CA ALA A 22 5.60 -15.62 -10.81
C ALA A 22 4.92 -15.01 -9.57
N GLU A 23 5.68 -14.77 -8.50
CA GLU A 23 5.17 -14.09 -7.29
C GLU A 23 4.67 -12.68 -7.62
N ARG A 24 5.41 -11.92 -8.44
CA ARG A 24 4.96 -10.59 -8.90
C ARG A 24 3.63 -10.66 -9.65
N PHE A 25 3.49 -11.61 -10.57
CA PHE A 25 2.25 -11.75 -11.33
C PHE A 25 1.09 -12.17 -10.44
N GLN A 26 1.32 -13.06 -9.48
CA GLN A 26 0.29 -13.47 -8.53
C GLN A 26 -0.14 -12.29 -7.66
N LEU A 27 0.81 -11.56 -7.06
CA LEU A 27 0.51 -10.39 -6.25
C LEU A 27 -0.25 -9.31 -7.04
N LEU A 28 0.16 -9.05 -8.29
CA LEU A 28 -0.55 -8.11 -9.15
C LEU A 28 -1.99 -8.57 -9.43
N ARG A 29 -2.20 -9.86 -9.68
CA ARG A 29 -3.54 -10.44 -9.85
C ARG A 29 -4.37 -10.28 -8.57
N ASP A 30 -3.81 -10.60 -7.42
CA ASP A 30 -4.51 -10.47 -6.13
C ASP A 30 -4.93 -9.02 -5.87
N ILE A 31 -4.06 -8.04 -6.19
CA ILE A 31 -4.39 -6.61 -6.09
C ILE A 31 -5.49 -6.23 -7.09
N GLN A 32 -5.42 -6.71 -8.33
CA GLN A 32 -6.42 -6.41 -9.35
C GLN A 32 -7.81 -6.96 -8.96
N GLU A 33 -7.86 -8.19 -8.46
CA GLU A 33 -9.10 -8.82 -7.99
C GLU A 33 -9.66 -8.07 -6.77
N ALA A 34 -8.82 -7.74 -5.79
CA ALA A 34 -9.24 -7.03 -4.58
C ALA A 34 -9.72 -5.60 -4.87
N LEU A 35 -9.15 -4.93 -5.87
CA LEU A 35 -9.48 -3.54 -6.21
C LEU A 35 -10.53 -3.38 -7.32
N ALA A 36 -10.97 -4.47 -7.95
CA ALA A 36 -11.99 -4.46 -8.99
C ALA A 36 -13.27 -3.65 -8.63
N PRO A 37 -13.75 -3.63 -7.37
CA PRO A 37 -14.94 -2.85 -7.01
C PRO A 37 -14.76 -1.32 -6.99
N TYR A 38 -13.53 -0.79 -6.99
CA TYR A 38 -13.26 0.62 -6.68
C TYR A 38 -12.99 1.52 -7.89
N ASP A 39 -13.26 1.02 -9.11
CA ASP A 39 -13.06 1.76 -10.37
C ASP A 39 -11.64 2.36 -10.49
N VAL A 40 -10.63 1.55 -10.17
CA VAL A 40 -9.23 1.94 -10.27
C VAL A 40 -8.62 1.52 -11.61
N LYS A 41 -7.69 2.34 -12.10
CA LYS A 41 -6.88 2.04 -13.29
C LYS A 41 -5.47 1.63 -12.88
N PHE A 42 -4.91 0.67 -13.60
CA PHE A 42 -3.56 0.16 -13.37
C PHE A 42 -2.65 0.61 -14.51
N ASP A 43 -1.64 1.41 -14.17
CA ASP A 43 -0.57 1.81 -15.07
C ASP A 43 0.74 1.17 -14.59
N ARG A 44 1.24 0.21 -15.35
CA ARG A 44 2.49 -0.48 -15.05
C ARG A 44 3.61 0.04 -15.92
N THR A 45 4.71 0.43 -15.29
CA THR A 45 5.95 0.84 -15.97
C THR A 45 7.04 -0.16 -15.63
N ASP A 46 7.51 -0.89 -16.64
CA ASP A 46 8.69 -1.74 -16.50
C ASP A 46 9.94 -0.85 -16.64
N VAL A 47 10.66 -0.67 -15.54
CA VAL A 47 11.89 0.15 -15.46
C VAL A 47 13.10 -0.68 -15.88
N SER A 48 13.08 -1.97 -15.54
CA SER A 48 14.07 -2.97 -15.97
C SER A 48 13.39 -4.34 -16.08
N PRO A 49 14.06 -5.38 -16.62
CA PRO A 49 13.53 -6.75 -16.60
C PRO A 49 13.22 -7.29 -15.20
N ARG A 50 13.77 -6.65 -14.16
CA ARG A 50 13.63 -7.04 -12.75
C ARG A 50 12.89 -6.01 -11.90
N ASP A 51 12.68 -4.79 -12.39
CA ASP A 51 12.08 -3.70 -11.61
C ASP A 51 10.85 -3.16 -12.33
N SER A 52 9.71 -3.24 -11.66
CA SER A 52 8.45 -2.71 -12.14
C SER A 52 7.79 -1.83 -11.09
N THR A 53 7.38 -0.64 -11.51
CA THR A 53 6.54 0.24 -10.69
C THR A 53 5.11 0.14 -11.18
N THR A 54 4.17 -0.04 -10.26
CA THR A 54 2.74 -0.02 -10.58
C THR A 54 2.09 1.18 -9.92
N VAL A 55 1.46 2.01 -10.75
CA VAL A 55 0.60 3.11 -10.33
C VAL A 55 -0.84 2.65 -10.45
N ILE A 56 -1.57 2.75 -9.36
CA ILE A 56 -2.99 2.44 -9.27
C ILE A 56 -3.69 3.77 -9.04
N SER A 57 -4.63 4.14 -9.90
CA SER A 57 -5.25 5.47 -9.87
C SER A 57 -6.76 5.41 -9.89
N ARG A 58 -7.38 6.19 -9.01
CA ARG A 58 -8.78 6.60 -9.05
C ARG A 58 -8.84 8.09 -9.38
N ILE A 59 -10.03 8.62 -9.66
CA ILE A 59 -10.26 10.04 -9.97
C ILE A 59 -9.62 11.02 -8.96
N ASP A 60 -9.55 10.65 -7.68
CA ASP A 60 -9.21 11.54 -6.58
C ASP A 60 -8.00 11.11 -5.74
N LEU A 61 -7.43 9.93 -6.01
CA LEU A 61 -6.29 9.37 -5.29
C LEU A 61 -5.50 8.41 -6.16
N SER A 62 -4.18 8.38 -6.00
CA SER A 62 -3.30 7.40 -6.64
C SER A 62 -2.36 6.76 -5.62
N ALA A 63 -2.09 5.48 -5.81
CA ALA A 63 -1.12 4.69 -5.06
C ALA A 63 -0.01 4.25 -6.01
N MET A 64 1.25 4.44 -5.62
CA MET A 64 2.40 3.90 -6.34
C MET A 64 3.06 2.84 -5.47
N ILE A 65 3.31 1.68 -6.06
CA ILE A 65 3.91 0.53 -5.40
C ILE A 65 5.13 0.09 -6.19
N ASP A 66 6.22 -0.15 -5.47
CA ASP A 66 7.40 -0.81 -5.98
C ASP A 66 7.44 -2.25 -5.44
N PHE A 67 7.24 -3.22 -6.33
CA PHE A 67 7.21 -4.65 -6.00
C PHE A 67 8.62 -5.26 -5.89
N ASP A 68 9.62 -4.53 -6.37
CA ASP A 68 10.99 -4.98 -6.54
C ASP A 68 11.97 -4.21 -5.64
N ALA A 69 11.45 -3.56 -4.59
CA ALA A 69 12.25 -2.93 -3.55
C ALA A 69 13.32 -3.95 -3.09
N HIS A 70 14.58 -3.69 -3.48
CA HIS A 70 15.72 -4.57 -3.22
C HIS A 70 15.70 -5.00 -1.75
N ASP A 71 16.26 -6.17 -1.40
CA ASP A 71 16.25 -6.77 -0.04
C ASP A 71 16.61 -5.81 1.13
N GLN A 72 17.13 -4.62 0.85
CA GLN A 72 17.43 -3.55 1.81
C GLN A 72 16.29 -2.53 2.03
N LYS A 73 15.20 -2.54 1.25
CA LYS A 73 14.07 -1.62 1.37
C LYS A 73 12.74 -2.39 1.31
N PRO A 74 11.87 -2.29 2.33
CA PRO A 74 10.53 -2.87 2.25
C PRO A 74 9.71 -2.15 1.17
N SER A 75 8.78 -2.86 0.52
CA SER A 75 7.78 -2.21 -0.34
C SER A 75 6.97 -1.23 0.48
N MET A 76 6.71 -0.08 -0.13
CA MET A 76 5.90 0.98 0.45
C MET A 76 4.80 1.36 -0.54
N ILE A 77 3.66 1.79 0.00
CA ILE A 77 2.59 2.37 -0.81
C ILE A 77 2.74 3.89 -0.71
N SER A 78 3.09 4.51 -1.82
CA SER A 78 3.18 5.97 -1.94
C SER A 78 1.86 6.54 -2.43
N TRP A 79 1.07 7.09 -1.52
CA TRP A 79 -0.20 7.76 -1.83
C TRP A 79 0.07 9.19 -2.32
N HIS A 80 -0.53 9.56 -3.43
CA HIS A 80 -0.29 10.84 -4.09
C HIS A 80 -1.47 11.24 -4.97
N ARG A 81 -1.38 12.43 -5.59
CA ARG A 81 -2.45 13.02 -6.43
C ARG A 81 -3.80 13.14 -5.72
N ALA A 82 -3.79 13.22 -4.39
CA ALA A 82 -5.01 13.47 -3.61
C ALA A 82 -5.65 14.79 -4.06
N SER A 83 -6.92 14.74 -4.46
CA SER A 83 -7.68 15.92 -4.93
C SER A 83 -7.89 16.94 -3.80
N ARG A 84 -7.98 16.46 -2.55
CA ARG A 84 -8.21 17.21 -1.32
C ARG A 84 -7.19 16.81 -0.24
N PRO A 85 -7.03 17.60 0.83
CA PRO A 85 -6.21 17.21 1.98
C PRO A 85 -6.69 15.87 2.56
N LEU A 86 -5.77 14.95 2.78
CA LEU A 86 -5.99 13.63 3.36
C LEU A 86 -6.25 13.73 4.86
N GLN A 87 -7.03 12.77 5.37
CA GLN A 87 -7.15 12.44 6.79
C GLN A 87 -6.77 10.99 7.03
N ALA A 88 -6.51 10.61 8.29
CA ALA A 88 -6.09 9.26 8.60
C ALA A 88 -7.15 8.24 8.21
N VAL A 89 -6.73 7.15 7.58
CA VAL A 89 -7.59 6.03 7.18
C VAL A 89 -7.14 4.80 7.96
N PRO A 90 -8.02 4.18 8.78
CA PRO A 90 -7.71 2.96 9.52
C PRO A 90 -7.16 1.87 8.58
N ASN A 91 -6.14 1.14 9.03
CA ASN A 91 -5.48 0.08 8.26
C ASN A 91 -4.91 0.52 6.91
N CYS A 92 -4.70 1.82 6.67
CA CYS A 92 -4.11 2.33 5.43
C CYS A 92 -2.96 3.30 5.72
N PHE A 93 -3.24 4.53 6.16
CA PHE A 93 -2.22 5.49 6.60
C PHE A 93 -2.69 6.27 7.83
N ALA A 94 -1.86 6.24 8.88
CA ALA A 94 -2.08 7.02 10.10
C ALA A 94 -1.75 8.51 9.87
N ASP A 95 -2.24 9.39 10.76
CA ASP A 95 -2.07 10.84 10.57
C ASP A 95 -0.60 11.27 10.49
N HIS A 96 0.28 10.64 11.28
CA HIS A 96 1.74 10.90 11.25
C HIS A 96 2.42 10.45 9.95
N ALA A 97 1.77 9.60 9.15
CA ALA A 97 2.26 9.13 7.86
C ALA A 97 1.82 10.04 6.70
N ILE A 98 0.95 11.03 6.97
CA ILE A 98 0.50 12.03 6.01
C ILE A 98 1.49 13.21 6.04
N ASN A 99 1.89 13.69 4.85
CA ASN A 99 2.76 14.85 4.74
C ASN A 99 2.13 16.07 5.45
N PRO A 100 2.81 16.69 6.44
CA PRO A 100 2.19 17.71 7.29
C PRO A 100 1.95 19.05 6.57
N PHE A 101 2.67 19.34 5.48
CA PHE A 101 2.64 20.66 4.83
C PHE A 101 1.36 20.85 4.01
N HIS A 102 1.11 19.95 3.07
CA HIS A 102 -0.05 20.06 2.16
C HIS A 102 -1.05 18.92 2.34
N ARG A 103 -0.72 17.87 3.12
CA ARG A 103 -1.56 16.70 3.37
C ARG A 103 -2.11 16.03 2.11
N ARG A 104 -1.40 16.06 0.99
CA ARG A 104 -1.83 15.43 -0.29
C ARG A 104 -0.99 14.21 -0.68
N LYS A 105 -0.12 13.78 0.23
CA LYS A 105 0.75 12.63 0.10
C LYS A 105 0.76 11.90 1.44
N ALA A 106 0.80 10.58 1.38
CA ALA A 106 0.99 9.73 2.55
C ALA A 106 1.82 8.51 2.16
N THR A 107 2.43 7.86 3.14
CA THR A 107 3.20 6.63 2.91
C THR A 107 2.69 5.53 3.84
N SER A 108 2.30 4.40 3.27
CA SER A 108 2.00 3.19 4.04
C SER A 108 3.16 2.21 3.96
N LEU A 109 3.44 1.54 5.08
CA LEU A 109 4.56 0.59 5.23
C LEU A 109 4.02 -0.80 5.56
N PRO A 110 3.52 -1.55 4.55
CA PRO A 110 3.05 -2.91 4.76
C PRO A 110 4.21 -3.84 5.14
N ARG A 111 3.95 -4.80 6.04
CA ARG A 111 4.92 -5.80 6.50
C ARG A 111 4.80 -7.11 5.72
N THR A 112 3.65 -7.36 5.11
CA THR A 112 3.33 -8.59 4.38
C THR A 112 2.53 -8.29 3.11
N TYR A 113 2.46 -9.24 2.17
CA TYR A 113 1.60 -9.08 0.98
C TYR A 113 0.12 -8.94 1.30
N PRO A 114 -0.48 -9.74 2.20
CA PRO A 114 -1.87 -9.52 2.60
C PRO A 114 -2.09 -8.11 3.17
N GLU A 115 -1.18 -7.62 4.03
CA GLU A 115 -1.27 -6.26 4.58
C GLU A 115 -1.16 -5.18 3.50
N LEU A 116 -0.32 -5.38 2.49
CA LEU A 116 -0.23 -4.49 1.34
C LEU A 116 -1.58 -4.42 0.60
N VAL A 117 -2.20 -5.57 0.32
CA VAL A 117 -3.51 -5.63 -0.34
C VAL A 117 -4.59 -4.97 0.52
N ASP A 118 -4.63 -5.30 1.82
CA ASP A 118 -5.59 -4.71 2.77
C ASP A 118 -5.46 -3.18 2.86
N MET A 119 -4.22 -2.66 2.89
CA MET A 119 -3.96 -1.22 2.91
C MET A 119 -4.43 -0.54 1.62
N LEU A 120 -4.24 -1.18 0.45
CA LEU A 120 -4.74 -0.64 -0.80
C LEU A 120 -6.27 -0.60 -0.83
N VAL A 121 -6.90 -1.70 -0.43
CA VAL A 121 -8.36 -1.82 -0.35
C VAL A 121 -8.91 -0.75 0.58
N ALA A 122 -8.36 -0.61 1.79
CA ALA A 122 -8.80 0.39 2.75
C ALA A 122 -8.65 1.82 2.20
N GLY A 123 -7.52 2.13 1.54
CA GLY A 123 -7.28 3.45 0.98
C GLY A 123 -8.22 3.80 -0.18
N PHE A 124 -8.44 2.86 -1.11
CA PHE A 124 -9.34 3.09 -2.25
C PHE A 124 -10.82 3.03 -1.86
N ALA A 125 -11.21 2.22 -0.87
CA ALA A 125 -12.56 2.24 -0.30
C ALA A 125 -12.85 3.59 0.38
N ALA A 126 -11.92 4.09 1.19
CA ALA A 126 -12.05 5.40 1.83
C ALA A 126 -12.00 6.56 0.82
N ALA A 127 -11.26 6.42 -0.28
CA ALA A 127 -11.37 7.37 -1.37
C ALA A 127 -12.77 7.29 -2.01
N ALA A 128 -13.29 6.07 -2.19
CA ALA A 128 -14.58 5.81 -2.83
C ALA A 128 -15.75 6.49 -2.14
N ASP A 129 -15.81 6.39 -0.82
CA ASP A 129 -16.83 7.02 0.02
C ASP A 129 -16.48 8.46 0.44
N GLY A 130 -15.27 8.94 0.10
CA GLY A 130 -14.79 10.28 0.40
C GLY A 130 -14.13 10.42 1.78
N SER A 131 -14.21 9.42 2.66
CA SER A 131 -13.65 9.46 4.02
C SER A 131 -12.12 9.52 4.07
N ALA A 132 -11.41 9.29 2.97
CA ALA A 132 -9.97 9.54 2.89
C ALA A 132 -9.60 11.03 2.94
N PHE A 133 -10.57 11.93 2.73
CA PHE A 133 -10.34 13.36 2.57
C PHE A 133 -10.99 14.19 3.69
N LYS A 134 -10.35 15.30 4.05
CA LYS A 134 -10.94 16.29 4.97
C LYS A 134 -12.12 17.00 4.30
N GLY A 135 -13.19 17.19 5.08
CA GLY A 135 -14.39 17.91 4.64
C GLY A 135 -15.23 17.14 3.64
N ALA A 136 -15.20 15.81 3.71
CA ALA A 136 -16.17 14.92 3.05
C ALA A 136 -17.48 14.86 3.86
#